data_AF-A0A9W4HG42-F1
#
_entry.id   AF-A0A9W4HG42-F1
#
_cell.length_a   1.000
_cell.length_b   1.000
_cell.length_c   1.000
_cell.angle_alpha   90.00
_cell.angle_beta   90.00
_cell.angle_gamma   90.00
#
_symmetry.space_group_name_H-M   'P 1'
#
loop_
_entity.id
_entity.type
_entity.pdbx_description
1 polymer ?
#
loop_
_entity_poly.entity_id
_entity_poly.type
_entity_poly.pdbx_seq_one_letter_code
_entity_poly.pdbx_strand_id
1 'polypeptide(L)'
;MKYRNSGMFDRYNHDHIDEYQADDRERMLSYMESNGFQRPRDVWFDNICRFLDVKMDPARSWMKTLKTQMYPDDAMMMELHLIWSFIAFCEPATSEDEFLLTQNAYCIFEGPSTEKINPITQKVESNYTEYHNFAPLSPKLIIVLRSHLLPSEGQDSDGLRELRKQFAVLIQSQHLHPDKAGSILQDLPIRPCHTIYAAPDITSATTLRASFRENDRFQFQCFKFSSRHTTLINNLFLEEAHATSSIVYHSRASLKQNLENYMKADIDGMKAIIDPLGKRHEYLITLEKICRDLGSSVSCRKTFIEPRFPPDEGHMHMSSFVALEVGMGLLKISGTERLLPRAYLLLKPGMIAA
;
A
#
# COMPACT_ATOMS: atom_id res chain seq x y z
N MET A 1 10.37 -7.49 7.25
CA MET A 1 10.83 -6.66 6.11
C MET A 1 10.09 -5.33 6.03
N LYS A 2 8.76 -5.32 6.20
CA LYS A 2 7.94 -4.09 6.20
C LYS A 2 8.52 -2.96 7.06
N TYR A 3 8.89 -3.20 8.32
CA TYR A 3 9.46 -2.15 9.19
C TYR A 3 10.84 -1.61 8.77
N ARG A 4 11.62 -2.41 8.02
CA ARG A 4 13.02 -2.09 7.63
C ARG A 4 13.10 -1.34 6.30
N ASN A 5 11.99 -0.86 5.77
CA ASN A 5 11.96 -0.29 4.43
C ASN A 5 12.52 1.13 4.37
N SER A 6 12.83 1.61 3.16
CA SER A 6 13.41 2.94 2.96
C SER A 6 12.48 4.05 3.46
N GLY A 7 11.18 4.01 3.21
CA GLY A 7 10.25 5.02 3.72
C GLY A 7 10.15 5.05 5.25
N MET A 8 10.15 3.89 5.91
CA MET A 8 10.24 3.83 7.38
C MET A 8 11.59 4.34 7.85
N PHE A 9 12.69 3.92 7.22
CA PHE A 9 14.01 4.42 7.57
C PHE A 9 14.07 5.95 7.42
N ASP A 10 13.66 6.48 6.27
CA ASP A 10 13.66 7.91 5.94
C ASP A 10 12.83 8.72 6.95
N ARG A 11 11.69 8.19 7.42
CA ARG A 11 10.89 8.80 8.50
C ARG A 11 11.70 9.02 9.78
N TYR A 12 12.58 8.08 10.14
CA TYR A 12 13.37 8.12 11.37
C TYR A 12 14.81 8.63 11.16
N ASN A 13 15.25 8.79 9.91
CA ASN A 13 16.64 9.03 9.52
C ASN A 13 17.06 10.50 9.74
N HIS A 14 16.93 10.96 10.97
CA HIS A 14 17.20 12.32 11.41
C HIS A 14 18.20 12.33 12.56
N ASP A 15 19.06 13.35 12.57
CA ASP A 15 20.05 13.54 13.64
C ASP A 15 19.50 14.40 14.78
N HIS A 16 18.43 15.16 14.52
CA HIS A 16 17.76 16.00 15.51
C HIS A 16 16.24 15.82 15.44
N ILE A 17 15.56 15.88 16.60
CA ILE A 17 14.09 15.76 16.68
C ILE A 17 13.34 16.90 15.96
N ASP A 18 13.99 18.04 15.74
CA ASP A 18 13.42 19.17 14.99
C ASP A 18 13.29 18.88 13.50
N GLU A 19 14.06 17.93 12.98
CA GLU A 19 13.99 17.49 11.58
C GLU A 19 12.92 16.41 11.36
N TYR A 20 12.43 15.78 12.44
CA TYR A 20 11.39 14.76 12.38
C TYR A 20 10.01 15.40 12.13
N GLN A 21 9.54 15.32 10.89
CA GLN A 21 8.29 15.95 10.43
C GLN A 21 7.23 14.89 10.09
N ALA A 22 6.81 14.12 11.09
CA ALA A 22 5.74 13.14 10.97
C ALA A 22 4.53 13.47 11.87
N ASP A 23 3.41 12.81 11.58
CA ASP A 23 2.12 12.98 12.25
C ASP A 23 2.14 12.66 13.75
N ASP A 24 3.11 11.87 14.20
CA ASP A 24 3.30 11.43 15.57
C ASP A 24 4.42 12.18 16.32
N ARG A 25 4.93 13.30 15.77
CA ARG A 25 6.08 14.04 16.32
C ARG A 25 6.00 14.29 17.84
N GLU A 26 4.85 14.73 18.34
CA GLU A 26 4.67 15.00 19.78
C GLU A 26 4.81 13.73 20.63
N ARG A 27 4.27 12.60 20.16
CA ARG A 27 4.39 11.30 20.83
C ARG A 27 5.83 10.79 20.75
N MET A 28 6.50 10.97 19.61
CA MET A 28 7.91 10.64 19.42
C MET A 28 8.79 11.40 20.41
N LEU A 29 8.62 12.72 20.51
CA LEU A 29 9.37 13.58 21.42
C LEU A 29 9.21 13.11 22.87
N SER A 30 7.97 12.92 23.32
CA SER A 30 7.68 12.46 24.69
C SER A 30 8.31 11.09 24.99
N TYR A 31 8.26 10.17 24.02
CA TYR A 31 8.89 8.85 24.15
C TYR A 31 10.42 8.95 24.24
N MET A 32 11.04 9.78 23.39
CA MET A 32 12.49 9.98 23.37
C MET A 32 12.99 10.58 24.68
N GLU A 33 12.32 11.61 25.20
CA GLU A 33 12.63 12.24 26.48
C GLU A 33 12.54 11.23 27.64
N SER A 34 11.48 10.43 27.65
CA SER A 34 11.23 9.45 28.73
C SER A 34 12.21 8.29 28.72
N ASN A 35 12.79 7.96 27.57
CA ASN A 35 13.69 6.80 27.40
C ASN A 35 15.16 7.20 27.12
N GLY A 36 15.48 8.50 27.16
CA GLY A 36 16.84 9.02 27.00
C GLY A 36 17.39 8.95 25.56
N PHE A 37 16.53 8.82 24.55
CA PHE A 37 16.96 8.84 23.15
C PHE A 37 17.24 10.27 22.69
N GLN A 38 18.34 10.47 21.97
CA GLN A 38 18.74 11.77 21.43
C GLN A 38 18.35 11.94 19.96
N ARG A 39 18.25 10.83 19.21
CA ARG A 39 18.00 10.84 17.77
C ARG A 39 16.83 9.91 17.42
N PRO A 40 15.88 10.32 16.56
CA PRO A 40 14.79 9.45 16.11
C PRO A 40 15.29 8.13 15.49
N ARG A 41 16.45 8.17 14.83
CA ARG A 41 17.08 6.98 14.23
C ARG A 41 17.45 5.91 15.25
N ASP A 42 17.82 6.32 16.46
CA ASP A 42 18.14 5.39 17.54
C ASP A 42 16.87 4.67 18.04
N VAL A 43 15.71 5.33 18.02
CA VAL A 43 14.40 4.71 18.32
C VAL A 43 14.07 3.64 17.28
N TRP A 44 14.22 3.94 16.00
CA TRP A 44 14.01 2.97 14.92
C TRP A 44 14.92 1.74 15.05
N PHE A 45 16.20 1.97 15.36
CA PHE A 45 17.15 0.88 15.54
C PHE A 45 16.83 0.02 16.77
N ASP A 46 16.53 0.65 17.92
CA ASP A 46 16.10 -0.07 19.13
C ASP A 46 14.85 -0.91 18.84
N ASN A 47 13.83 -0.33 18.17
CA ASN A 47 12.62 -1.05 17.80
C ASN A 47 12.90 -2.30 16.94
N ILE A 48 13.83 -2.23 15.99
CA ILE A 48 14.27 -3.41 15.21
C ILE A 48 14.87 -4.47 16.12
N CYS A 49 15.76 -4.09 17.04
CA CYS A 49 16.34 -5.02 18.00
C CYS A 49 15.24 -5.66 18.86
N ARG A 50 14.29 -4.88 19.38
CA ARG A 50 13.15 -5.42 20.17
C ARG A 50 12.31 -6.40 19.38
N PHE A 51 12.02 -6.12 18.11
CA PHE A 51 11.28 -7.03 17.25
C PHE A 51 12.02 -8.35 16.99
N LEU A 52 13.35 -8.33 16.92
CA LEU A 52 14.16 -9.53 16.68
C LEU A 52 14.38 -10.36 17.97
N ASP A 53 14.48 -9.69 19.12
CA ASP A 53 14.81 -10.33 20.39
C ASP A 53 13.58 -10.80 21.18
N VAL A 54 12.37 -10.34 20.82
CA VAL A 54 11.16 -10.72 21.54
C VAL A 54 10.88 -12.22 21.41
N LYS A 55 10.70 -12.88 22.56
CA LYS A 55 10.27 -14.28 22.60
C LYS A 55 8.76 -14.34 22.50
N MET A 56 8.27 -14.90 21.40
CA MET A 56 6.85 -15.15 21.17
C MET A 56 6.36 -16.31 22.03
N ASP A 57 5.21 -16.14 22.66
CA ASP A 57 4.56 -17.17 23.47
C ASP A 57 3.06 -17.31 23.11
N PRO A 58 2.45 -18.49 23.28
CA PRO A 58 1.04 -18.70 22.95
C PRO A 58 0.05 -17.89 23.81
N ALA A 59 0.43 -17.52 25.03
CA ALA A 59 -0.37 -16.66 25.91
C ALA A 59 -0.31 -15.18 25.49
N ARG A 60 0.48 -14.86 24.46
CA ARG A 60 0.67 -13.54 23.87
C ARG A 60 1.23 -12.51 24.84
N SER A 61 1.98 -12.95 25.85
CA SER A 61 2.67 -12.05 26.79
C SER A 61 3.66 -11.12 26.10
N TRP A 62 4.23 -11.56 24.98
CA TRP A 62 5.08 -10.76 24.08
C TRP A 62 4.45 -9.42 23.67
N MET A 63 3.13 -9.33 23.51
CA MET A 63 2.45 -8.07 23.15
C MET A 63 2.64 -7.01 24.24
N LYS A 64 2.51 -7.42 25.51
CA LYS A 64 2.75 -6.54 26.65
C LYS A 64 4.22 -6.15 26.72
N THR A 65 5.13 -7.12 26.52
CA THR A 65 6.58 -6.87 26.50
C THR A 65 6.93 -5.79 25.47
N LEU A 66 6.46 -5.92 24.22
CA LEU A 66 6.72 -4.93 23.18
C LEU A 66 6.18 -3.56 23.56
N LYS A 67 4.90 -3.47 23.97
CA LYS A 67 4.28 -2.19 24.39
C LYS A 67 5.03 -1.47 25.50
N THR A 68 5.73 -2.21 26.37
CA THR A 68 6.52 -1.64 27.47
C THR A 68 7.96 -1.29 27.12
N GLN A 69 8.51 -1.87 26.06
CA GLN A 69 9.95 -1.83 25.77
C GLN A 69 10.29 -1.08 24.49
N MET A 70 9.30 -0.65 23.73
CA MET A 70 9.50 -0.05 22.42
C MET A 70 8.50 1.08 22.17
N TYR A 71 8.70 1.81 21.06
CA TYR A 71 7.79 2.89 20.70
C TYR A 71 6.35 2.37 20.51
N PRO A 72 5.34 2.92 21.22
CA PRO A 72 4.00 2.33 21.28
C PRO A 72 3.29 2.16 19.93
N ASP A 73 3.41 3.14 19.03
CA ASP A 73 2.74 3.09 17.73
C ASP A 73 3.31 1.97 16.85
N ASP A 74 4.63 1.74 16.92
CA ASP A 74 5.29 0.65 16.20
C ASP A 74 4.98 -0.73 16.82
N ALA A 75 4.90 -0.80 18.15
CA ALA A 75 4.44 -2.02 18.84
C ALA A 75 3.02 -2.40 18.40
N MET A 76 2.14 -1.40 18.30
CA MET A 76 0.75 -1.58 17.87
C MET A 76 0.68 -2.06 16.42
N MET A 77 1.51 -1.53 15.51
CA MET A 77 1.59 -2.02 14.13
C MET A 77 1.91 -3.52 14.08
N MET A 78 2.93 -3.98 14.83
CA MET A 78 3.30 -5.40 14.86
C MET A 78 2.17 -6.27 15.42
N GLU A 79 1.53 -5.82 16.50
CA GLU A 79 0.37 -6.51 17.07
C GLU A 79 -0.76 -6.65 16.05
N LEU A 80 -1.10 -5.57 15.34
CA LEU A 80 -2.15 -5.58 14.33
C LEU A 80 -1.83 -6.58 13.22
N HIS A 81 -0.61 -6.59 12.68
CA HIS A 81 -0.23 -7.54 11.64
C HIS A 81 -0.20 -8.99 12.11
N LEU A 82 0.21 -9.28 13.35
CA LEU A 82 0.28 -10.65 13.85
C LEU A 82 -1.05 -11.21 14.35
N ILE A 83 -1.96 -10.36 14.82
CA ILE A 83 -3.25 -10.79 15.39
C ILE A 83 -4.39 -10.68 14.38
N TRP A 84 -4.35 -9.68 13.50
CA TRP A 84 -5.42 -9.39 12.55
C TRP A 84 -5.10 -9.83 11.12
N SER A 85 -4.09 -10.68 10.93
CA SER A 85 -3.79 -11.27 9.62
C SER A 85 -3.31 -12.71 9.74
N PHE A 86 -3.35 -13.44 8.63
CA PHE A 86 -2.75 -14.76 8.50
C PHE A 86 -1.80 -14.81 7.30
N ILE A 87 -0.84 -15.72 7.37
CA ILE A 87 0.15 -15.95 6.32
C ILE A 87 -0.33 -17.04 5.36
N ALA A 88 -0.18 -16.81 4.06
CA ALA A 88 -0.37 -17.79 3.00
C ALA A 88 0.85 -17.79 2.05
N PHE A 89 1.25 -18.99 1.61
CA PHE A 89 2.28 -19.17 0.59
C PHE A 89 1.60 -19.38 -0.75
N CYS A 90 2.03 -18.66 -1.78
CA CYS A 90 1.37 -18.70 -3.07
C CYS A 90 2.38 -18.75 -4.21
N GLU A 91 1.99 -19.39 -5.29
CA GLU A 91 2.76 -19.49 -6.52
C GLU A 91 1.82 -19.31 -7.73
N PRO A 92 2.34 -18.86 -8.88
CA PRO A 92 1.53 -18.78 -10.08
C PRO A 92 1.05 -20.18 -10.52
N ALA A 93 -0.17 -20.27 -11.03
CA ALA A 93 -0.73 -21.52 -11.55
C ALA A 93 -0.03 -21.96 -12.84
N THR A 94 0.45 -21.00 -13.64
CA THR A 94 1.11 -21.25 -14.93
C THR A 94 2.62 -21.06 -14.81
N SER A 95 3.36 -21.71 -15.69
CA SER A 95 4.83 -21.62 -15.72
C SER A 95 5.33 -20.34 -16.40
N GLU A 96 4.44 -19.62 -17.06
CA GLU A 96 4.68 -18.40 -17.81
C GLU A 96 4.53 -17.16 -16.91
N ASP A 97 3.61 -17.21 -15.95
CA ASP A 97 3.36 -16.10 -15.02
C ASP A 97 4.48 -15.97 -13.98
N GLU A 98 4.99 -14.77 -13.74
CA GLU A 98 6.05 -14.51 -12.75
C GLU A 98 5.71 -13.29 -11.91
N PHE A 99 6.06 -13.32 -10.62
CA PHE A 99 6.02 -12.14 -9.77
C PHE A 99 7.20 -11.21 -10.06
N LEU A 100 6.91 -9.92 -10.19
CA LEU A 100 7.93 -8.88 -10.21
C LEU A 100 8.43 -8.59 -8.80
N LEU A 101 9.66 -8.09 -8.69
CA LEU A 101 10.22 -7.60 -7.43
C LEU A 101 10.68 -6.15 -7.62
N THR A 102 9.87 -5.21 -7.15
CA THR A 102 10.23 -3.79 -7.08
C THR A 102 11.02 -3.52 -5.81
N GLN A 103 11.81 -2.44 -5.81
CA GLN A 103 12.67 -2.09 -4.66
C GLN A 103 11.89 -1.97 -3.34
N ASN A 104 10.62 -1.53 -3.41
CA ASN A 104 9.71 -1.34 -2.28
C ASN A 104 8.68 -2.48 -2.12
N ALA A 105 8.83 -3.62 -2.80
CA ALA A 105 7.80 -4.68 -2.84
C ALA A 105 7.32 -5.16 -1.46
N TYR A 106 8.19 -5.18 -0.45
CA TYR A 106 7.87 -5.58 0.93
C TYR A 106 7.05 -4.57 1.73
N CYS A 107 6.64 -3.46 1.10
CA CYS A 107 5.90 -2.35 1.68
C CYS A 107 4.60 -2.07 0.93
N ILE A 108 4.45 -2.70 -0.23
CA ILE A 108 3.28 -2.55 -1.06
C ILE A 108 2.19 -3.42 -0.45
N PHE A 109 1.06 -2.78 -0.21
CA PHE A 109 -0.15 -3.42 0.23
C PHE A 109 -1.27 -3.20 -0.78
N GLU A 110 -2.24 -4.09 -0.76
CA GLU A 110 -3.52 -3.89 -1.43
C GLU A 110 -4.57 -3.47 -0.39
N GLY A 111 -5.30 -2.42 -0.73
CA GLY A 111 -6.44 -1.90 0.01
C GLY A 111 -6.58 -0.39 -0.16
N PRO A 112 -7.68 0.22 0.34
CA PRO A 112 -7.97 1.62 0.13
C PRO A 112 -7.03 2.52 0.94
N SER A 113 -6.64 3.64 0.35
CA SER A 113 -6.00 4.77 1.02
C SER A 113 -6.78 6.04 0.68
N THR A 114 -7.11 6.83 1.69
CA THR A 114 -7.86 8.08 1.53
C THR A 114 -7.25 9.16 2.39
N GLU A 115 -7.01 10.32 1.79
CA GLU A 115 -6.51 11.50 2.48
C GLU A 115 -7.68 12.47 2.72
N LYS A 116 -7.71 13.08 3.91
CA LYS A 116 -8.68 14.09 4.32
C LYS A 116 -7.91 15.27 4.87
N ILE A 117 -8.28 16.49 4.50
CA ILE A 117 -7.76 17.69 5.17
C ILE A 117 -8.65 17.93 6.37
N ASN A 118 -8.08 17.95 7.57
CA ASN A 118 -8.79 18.32 8.77
C ASN A 118 -9.07 19.84 8.72
N PRO A 119 -10.33 20.28 8.68
CA PRO A 119 -10.66 21.69 8.47
C PRO A 119 -10.26 22.59 9.65
N ILE A 120 -10.01 22.03 10.83
CA ILE A 120 -9.61 22.78 12.03
C ILE A 120 -8.09 22.92 12.08
N THR A 121 -7.36 21.84 11.85
CA THR A 121 -5.89 21.83 11.97
C THR A 121 -5.19 22.15 10.67
N GLN A 122 -5.92 22.14 9.55
CA GLN A 122 -5.41 22.22 8.18
C GLN A 122 -4.34 21.16 7.87
N LYS A 123 -4.30 20.07 8.66
CA LYS A 123 -3.39 18.95 8.44
C LYS A 123 -4.05 17.89 7.56
N VAL A 124 -3.24 17.26 6.72
CA VAL A 124 -3.66 16.07 5.97
C VAL A 124 -3.65 14.87 6.92
N GLU A 125 -4.81 14.25 7.07
CA GLU A 125 -5.04 12.99 7.78
C GLU A 125 -5.23 11.87 6.73
N SER A 126 -4.43 10.82 6.82
CA SER A 126 -4.49 9.69 5.89
C SER A 126 -5.05 8.46 6.58
N ASN A 127 -6.15 7.92 6.05
CA ASN A 127 -6.71 6.65 6.48
C ASN A 127 -6.42 5.60 5.41
N TYR A 128 -5.76 4.52 5.80
CA TYR A 128 -5.47 3.39 4.92
C TYR A 128 -5.91 2.08 5.57
N THR A 129 -6.35 1.13 4.75
CA THR A 129 -6.66 -0.23 5.17
C THR A 129 -5.83 -1.20 4.37
N GLU A 130 -5.10 -2.09 5.06
CA GLU A 130 -4.26 -3.08 4.43
C GLU A 130 -4.98 -4.43 4.42
N TYR A 131 -5.59 -4.79 3.29
CA TYR A 131 -6.23 -6.08 3.15
C TYR A 131 -5.24 -7.19 2.82
N HIS A 132 -4.23 -6.88 2.01
CA HIS A 132 -3.15 -7.81 1.68
C HIS A 132 -1.80 -7.11 1.71
N ASN A 133 -0.82 -7.73 2.35
CA ASN A 133 0.59 -7.33 2.25
C ASN A 133 1.37 -8.42 1.51
N PHE A 134 2.31 -8.01 0.68
CA PHE A 134 3.03 -8.91 -0.21
C PHE A 134 4.51 -9.01 0.16
N ALA A 135 5.05 -10.22 0.03
CA ALA A 135 6.49 -10.47 0.13
C ALA A 135 6.90 -11.46 -0.97
N PRO A 136 7.20 -10.98 -2.18
CA PRO A 136 7.74 -11.83 -3.24
C PRO A 136 9.13 -12.33 -2.82
N LEU A 137 9.31 -13.64 -2.87
CA LEU A 137 10.56 -14.31 -2.51
C LEU A 137 11.33 -14.76 -3.76
N SER A 138 10.60 -15.13 -4.80
CA SER A 138 11.13 -15.52 -6.10
C SER A 138 10.08 -15.22 -7.19
N PRO A 139 10.45 -15.34 -8.48
CA PRO A 139 9.50 -15.21 -9.58
C PRO A 139 8.29 -16.17 -9.47
N LYS A 140 8.42 -17.26 -8.71
CA LYS A 140 7.40 -18.31 -8.56
C LYS A 140 6.87 -18.46 -7.14
N LEU A 141 7.28 -17.63 -6.19
CA LEU A 141 6.86 -17.76 -4.80
C LEU A 141 6.66 -16.39 -4.16
N ILE A 142 5.48 -16.20 -3.58
CA ILE A 142 5.12 -15.02 -2.80
C ILE A 142 4.52 -15.44 -1.46
N ILE A 143 4.84 -14.69 -0.42
CA ILE A 143 4.11 -14.73 0.83
C ILE A 143 3.06 -13.62 0.79
N VAL A 144 1.81 -13.97 1.11
CA VAL A 144 0.72 -13.03 1.31
C VAL A 144 0.34 -13.02 2.79
N LEU A 145 0.38 -11.84 3.39
CA LEU A 145 -0.20 -11.61 4.70
C LEU A 145 -1.59 -10.99 4.48
N ARG A 146 -2.65 -11.80 4.68
CA ARG A 146 -4.04 -11.41 4.42
C ARG A 146 -4.74 -11.05 5.71
N SER A 147 -5.41 -9.90 5.69
CA SER A 147 -6.19 -9.38 6.82
C SER A 147 -7.42 -10.24 7.13
N HIS A 148 -7.68 -10.42 8.42
CA HIS A 148 -8.90 -11.03 8.94
C HIS A 148 -10.15 -10.13 8.84
N LEU A 149 -9.99 -8.89 8.37
CA LEU A 149 -11.13 -8.05 7.99
C LEU A 149 -11.84 -8.59 6.74
N LEU A 150 -11.14 -9.36 5.91
CA LEU A 150 -11.74 -10.06 4.78
C LEU A 150 -12.34 -11.40 5.22
N PRO A 151 -13.45 -11.82 4.59
CA PRO A 151 -14.02 -13.13 4.86
C PRO A 151 -13.05 -14.25 4.44
N SER A 152 -12.83 -15.20 5.34
CA SER A 152 -12.05 -16.40 5.09
C SER A 152 -12.86 -17.64 5.44
N GLU A 153 -12.76 -18.67 4.62
CA GLU A 153 -13.17 -20.02 5.01
C GLU A 153 -12.18 -20.55 6.05
N GLY A 154 -12.67 -21.13 7.15
CA GLY A 154 -11.79 -21.55 8.24
C GLY A 154 -12.53 -22.14 9.43
N GLN A 155 -11.77 -22.42 10.48
CA GLN A 155 -12.23 -23.01 11.74
C GLN A 155 -12.76 -21.96 12.73
N ASP A 156 -12.95 -20.71 12.29
CA ASP A 156 -13.39 -19.64 13.18
C ASP A 156 -14.82 -19.87 13.67
N SER A 157 -15.07 -19.56 14.94
CA SER A 157 -16.41 -19.56 15.50
C SER A 157 -17.27 -18.46 14.87
N ASP A 158 -18.58 -18.67 14.86
CA ASP A 158 -19.54 -17.71 14.30
C ASP A 158 -19.43 -16.33 14.97
N GLY A 159 -19.21 -16.30 16.29
CA GLY A 159 -19.02 -15.05 17.04
C GLY A 159 -17.77 -14.28 16.64
N LEU A 160 -16.64 -14.96 16.42
CA LEU A 160 -15.39 -14.31 15.97
C LEU A 160 -15.54 -13.77 14.54
N ARG A 161 -16.24 -14.53 13.67
CA ARG A 161 -16.54 -14.10 12.31
C ARG A 161 -17.42 -12.86 12.28
N GLU A 162 -18.43 -12.80 13.14
CA GLU A 162 -19.31 -11.64 13.25
C GLU A 162 -18.58 -10.41 13.82
N LEU A 163 -17.76 -10.60 14.85
CA LEU A 163 -16.91 -9.54 15.39
C LEU A 163 -16.01 -8.92 14.31
N ARG A 164 -15.33 -9.76 13.52
CA ARG A 164 -14.47 -9.29 12.42
C ARG A 164 -15.24 -8.52 11.35
N LYS A 165 -16.46 -8.95 11.02
CA LYS A 165 -17.33 -8.21 10.10
C LYS A 165 -17.70 -6.83 10.64
N GLN A 166 -18.05 -6.72 11.91
CA GLN A 166 -18.35 -5.43 12.54
C GLN A 166 -17.15 -4.49 12.51
N PHE A 167 -15.95 -5.00 12.80
CA PHE A 167 -14.72 -4.24 12.66
C PHE A 167 -14.45 -3.83 11.21
N ALA A 168 -14.65 -4.73 10.23
CA ALA A 168 -14.46 -4.40 8.82
C ALA A 168 -15.38 -3.26 8.37
N VAL A 169 -16.66 -3.28 8.76
CA VAL A 169 -17.61 -2.20 8.48
C VAL A 169 -17.19 -0.89 9.15
N LEU A 170 -16.75 -0.94 10.41
CA LEU A 170 -16.25 0.24 11.13
C LEU A 170 -15.05 0.86 10.41
N ILE A 171 -14.04 0.06 10.05
CA ILE A 171 -12.85 0.54 9.35
C ILE A 171 -13.20 1.10 7.97
N GLN A 172 -14.05 0.41 7.20
CA GLN A 172 -14.53 0.91 5.90
C GLN A 172 -15.23 2.26 6.03
N SER A 173 -16.02 2.48 7.08
CA SER A 173 -16.72 3.75 7.32
C SER A 173 -15.80 4.96 7.56
N GLN A 174 -14.52 4.73 7.89
CA GLN A 174 -13.54 5.79 8.14
C GLN A 174 -12.95 6.39 6.85
N HIS A 175 -13.11 5.69 5.72
CA HIS A 175 -12.66 6.17 4.41
C HIS A 175 -13.57 7.26 3.85
N LEU A 176 -13.05 8.04 2.89
CA LEU A 176 -13.82 9.09 2.22
C LEU A 176 -14.98 8.54 1.37
N HIS A 177 -14.78 7.37 0.77
CA HIS A 177 -15.77 6.65 -0.03
C HIS A 177 -15.91 5.21 0.48
N PRO A 178 -16.70 4.98 1.56
CA PRO A 178 -16.82 3.66 2.19
C PRO A 178 -17.28 2.56 1.23
N ASP A 179 -18.15 2.89 0.28
CA ASP A 179 -18.66 1.99 -0.76
C ASP A 179 -17.57 1.51 -1.73
N LYS A 180 -16.49 2.28 -1.86
CA LYS A 180 -15.31 1.94 -2.68
C LYS A 180 -14.14 1.42 -1.85
N ALA A 181 -14.25 1.37 -0.53
CA ALA A 181 -13.18 0.96 0.40
C ALA A 181 -13.05 -0.57 0.55
N GLY A 182 -13.32 -1.31 -0.52
CA GLY A 182 -13.19 -2.77 -0.58
C GLY A 182 -11.81 -3.23 -1.06
N SER A 183 -11.61 -4.55 -1.05
CA SER A 183 -10.40 -5.16 -1.62
C SER A 183 -10.66 -5.58 -3.07
N ILE A 184 -9.77 -5.21 -4.00
CA ILE A 184 -9.76 -5.69 -5.39
C ILE A 184 -9.26 -7.13 -5.52
N LEU A 185 -8.68 -7.66 -4.44
CA LEU A 185 -8.16 -9.03 -4.30
C LEU A 185 -8.94 -9.83 -3.24
N GLN A 186 -10.17 -9.42 -2.93
CA GLN A 186 -11.00 -10.10 -1.92
C GLN A 186 -11.19 -11.59 -2.20
N ASP A 187 -11.21 -11.96 -3.49
CA ASP A 187 -11.44 -13.32 -3.99
C ASP A 187 -10.16 -14.16 -4.14
N LEU A 188 -9.03 -13.73 -3.55
CA LEU A 188 -7.83 -14.56 -3.52
C LEU A 188 -8.13 -15.94 -2.91
N PRO A 189 -7.71 -17.03 -3.57
CA PRO A 189 -8.04 -18.41 -3.16
C PRO A 189 -7.12 -18.88 -2.03
N ILE A 190 -7.03 -18.10 -0.96
CA ILE A 190 -6.17 -18.36 0.20
C ILE A 190 -6.97 -18.44 1.48
N ARG A 191 -6.55 -19.33 2.35
CA ARG A 191 -7.16 -19.60 3.65
C ARG A 191 -6.08 -19.72 4.72
N PRO A 192 -6.42 -19.51 6.00
CA PRO A 192 -5.51 -19.75 7.11
C PRO A 192 -4.94 -21.18 7.07
N CYS A 193 -3.76 -21.37 7.65
CA CYS A 193 -3.16 -22.70 7.79
C CYS A 193 -4.09 -23.63 8.58
N HIS A 194 -4.05 -24.92 8.25
CA HIS A 194 -4.79 -25.91 9.03
C HIS A 194 -4.06 -26.14 10.35
N THR A 195 -4.76 -25.92 11.47
CA THR A 195 -4.19 -26.11 12.81
C THR A 195 -4.59 -27.49 13.33
N ILE A 196 -3.60 -28.28 13.71
CA ILE A 196 -3.77 -29.55 14.42
C ILE A 196 -3.41 -29.31 15.88
N TYR A 197 -4.44 -29.23 16.71
CA TYR A 197 -4.29 -28.99 18.14
C TYR A 197 -3.79 -30.25 18.85
N ALA A 198 -2.75 -30.12 19.68
CA ALA A 198 -2.21 -31.25 20.45
C ALA A 198 -3.19 -31.76 21.52
N ALA A 199 -4.03 -30.86 22.04
CA ALA A 199 -5.09 -31.17 22.99
C ALA A 199 -6.25 -30.21 22.74
N PRO A 200 -7.25 -30.59 21.92
CA PRO A 200 -8.37 -29.73 21.60
C PRO A 200 -9.14 -29.41 22.88
N ASP A 201 -9.13 -28.14 23.28
CA ASP A 201 -9.87 -27.70 24.45
C ASP A 201 -11.34 -27.51 24.05
N ILE A 202 -12.18 -28.48 24.42
CA ILE A 202 -13.61 -28.51 24.10
C ILE A 202 -14.33 -27.30 24.73
N THR A 203 -13.75 -26.68 25.76
CA THR A 203 -14.34 -25.51 26.45
C THR A 203 -13.94 -24.16 25.84
N SER A 204 -12.93 -24.11 24.97
CA SER A 204 -12.45 -22.86 24.34
C SER A 204 -13.39 -22.27 23.28
N ALA A 205 -14.49 -22.96 22.93
CA ALA A 205 -15.50 -22.44 22.00
C ALA A 205 -16.14 -21.12 22.49
N THR A 206 -16.06 -20.81 23.79
CA THR A 206 -16.57 -19.58 24.41
C THR A 206 -15.54 -18.46 24.55
N THR A 207 -14.24 -18.73 24.38
CA THR A 207 -13.22 -17.69 24.42
C THR A 207 -12.83 -17.27 23.01
N LEU A 208 -12.99 -15.99 22.69
CA LEU A 208 -12.49 -15.32 21.47
C LEU A 208 -10.96 -15.46 21.24
N ARG A 209 -10.26 -16.19 22.11
CA ARG A 209 -8.83 -16.46 22.07
C ARG A 209 -8.64 -17.94 21.80
N ALA A 210 -8.17 -18.28 20.60
CA ALA A 210 -7.61 -19.60 20.35
C ALA A 210 -6.45 -19.83 21.34
N SER A 211 -6.60 -20.80 22.23
CA SER A 211 -5.55 -21.17 23.18
C SER A 211 -4.54 -22.07 22.48
N PHE A 212 -3.67 -21.46 21.68
CA PHE A 212 -2.57 -22.18 21.05
C PHE A 212 -1.65 -22.77 22.13
N ARG A 213 -1.05 -23.90 21.81
CA ARG A 213 -0.07 -24.60 22.66
C ARG A 213 1.22 -24.78 21.90
N GLU A 214 2.32 -24.90 22.64
CA GLU A 214 3.67 -25.08 22.06
C GLU A 214 3.76 -26.30 21.11
N ASN A 215 2.98 -27.35 21.38
CA ASN A 215 2.97 -28.58 20.58
C ASN A 215 1.94 -28.60 19.45
N ASP A 216 1.19 -27.51 19.23
CA ASP A 216 0.27 -27.41 18.11
C ASP A 216 1.05 -27.43 16.79
N ARG A 217 0.46 -28.04 15.76
CA ARG A 217 1.09 -28.14 14.43
C ARG A 217 0.31 -27.32 13.43
N PHE A 218 1.03 -26.49 12.66
CA PHE A 218 0.46 -25.63 11.62
C PHE A 218 0.82 -26.19 10.24
N GLN A 219 -0.19 -26.62 9.49
CA GLN A 219 -0.01 -27.13 8.14
C GLN A 219 -0.33 -26.04 7.12
N PHE A 220 0.72 -25.61 6.41
CA PHE A 220 0.61 -24.62 5.34
C PHE A 220 0.42 -25.32 4.00
N GLN A 221 -0.47 -24.76 3.18
CA GLN A 221 -0.64 -25.11 1.78
C GLN A 221 0.00 -24.02 0.92
N CYS A 222 0.62 -24.42 -0.20
CA CYS A 222 0.98 -23.48 -1.26
C CYS A 222 -0.21 -23.33 -2.22
N PHE A 223 -0.76 -22.12 -2.31
CA PHE A 223 -1.93 -21.83 -3.14
C PHE A 223 -1.51 -21.43 -4.56
N LYS A 224 -2.31 -21.81 -5.54
CA LYS A 224 -2.08 -21.46 -6.95
C LYS A 224 -2.87 -20.21 -7.32
N PHE A 225 -2.18 -19.19 -7.79
CA PHE A 225 -2.80 -17.96 -8.29
C PHE A 225 -3.09 -18.06 -9.78
N SER A 226 -4.31 -17.69 -10.15
CA SER A 226 -4.66 -17.50 -11.56
C SER A 226 -3.79 -16.38 -12.17
N SER A 227 -3.62 -16.40 -13.50
CA SER A 227 -2.91 -15.32 -14.21
C SER A 227 -3.51 -13.94 -13.93
N ARG A 228 -4.83 -13.88 -13.68
CA ARG A 228 -5.53 -12.65 -13.28
C ARG A 228 -5.01 -12.13 -11.93
N HIS A 229 -4.93 -12.99 -10.92
CA HIS A 229 -4.43 -12.61 -9.59
C HIS A 229 -2.96 -12.20 -9.64
N THR A 230 -2.10 -12.96 -10.33
CA THR A 230 -0.69 -12.61 -10.50
C THR A 230 -0.53 -11.27 -11.21
N THR A 231 -1.31 -11.02 -12.27
CA THR A 231 -1.32 -9.75 -12.99
C THR A 231 -1.74 -8.60 -12.10
N LEU A 232 -2.80 -8.75 -11.30
CA LEU A 232 -3.25 -7.69 -10.38
C LEU A 232 -2.19 -7.36 -9.33
N ILE A 233 -1.52 -8.36 -8.76
CA ILE A 233 -0.42 -8.15 -7.80
C ILE A 233 0.75 -7.42 -8.46
N ASN A 234 1.15 -7.84 -9.66
CA ASN A 234 2.21 -7.15 -10.40
C ASN A 234 1.82 -5.73 -10.80
N ASN A 235 0.55 -5.47 -11.11
CA ASN A 235 0.06 -4.12 -11.37
C ASN A 235 0.19 -3.24 -10.12
N LEU A 236 -0.12 -3.76 -8.93
CA LEU A 236 0.11 -3.05 -7.67
C LEU A 236 1.59 -2.76 -7.44
N PHE A 237 2.47 -3.72 -7.74
CA PHE A 237 3.92 -3.49 -7.68
C PHE A 237 4.37 -2.37 -8.60
N LEU A 238 3.90 -2.36 -9.85
CA LEU A 238 4.21 -1.31 -10.81
C LEU A 238 3.59 0.03 -10.43
N GLU A 239 2.39 0.05 -9.88
CA GLU A 239 1.70 1.27 -9.46
C GLU A 239 2.44 2.02 -8.34
N GLU A 240 2.92 1.28 -7.34
CA GLU A 240 3.57 1.84 -6.16
C GLU A 240 5.10 1.99 -6.32
N ALA A 241 5.68 1.52 -7.42
CA ALA A 241 7.13 1.60 -7.66
C ALA A 241 7.60 2.96 -8.21
N HIS A 242 6.73 3.96 -8.36
CA HIS A 242 7.07 5.27 -8.92
C HIS A 242 8.12 6.06 -8.11
N ALA A 243 8.30 5.74 -6.83
CA ALA A 243 9.35 6.32 -5.97
C ALA A 243 10.67 5.52 -6.00
N THR A 244 10.75 4.46 -6.80
CA THR A 244 11.88 3.52 -6.84
C THR A 244 12.64 3.58 -8.15
N SER A 245 13.83 2.98 -8.17
CA SER A 245 14.74 3.02 -9.34
C SER A 245 14.90 1.66 -10.05
N SER A 246 14.40 0.57 -9.47
CA SER A 246 14.68 -0.79 -9.96
C SER A 246 13.47 -1.71 -9.91
N ILE A 247 13.28 -2.45 -11.00
CA ILE A 247 12.33 -3.56 -11.12
C ILE A 247 13.14 -4.80 -11.49
N VAL A 248 13.12 -5.81 -10.63
CA VAL A 248 13.76 -7.09 -10.85
C VAL A 248 12.74 -8.06 -11.45
N TYR A 249 13.16 -8.76 -12.50
CA TYR A 249 12.36 -9.73 -13.25
C TYR A 249 13.24 -10.90 -13.68
N HIS A 250 12.63 -12.07 -13.89
CA HIS A 250 13.37 -13.26 -14.33
C HIS A 250 13.48 -13.33 -15.84
N SER A 251 12.36 -13.20 -16.56
CA SER A 251 12.33 -13.28 -18.01
C SER A 251 11.92 -11.96 -18.67
N ARG A 252 12.56 -11.62 -19.80
CA ARG A 252 12.18 -10.43 -20.59
C ARG A 252 10.76 -10.54 -21.13
N ALA A 253 10.31 -11.75 -21.45
CA ALA A 253 8.95 -12.01 -21.92
C ALA A 253 7.91 -11.70 -20.83
N SER A 254 8.14 -12.16 -19.60
CA SER A 254 7.26 -11.85 -18.47
C SER A 254 7.26 -10.36 -18.13
N LEU A 255 8.41 -9.68 -18.13
CA LEU A 255 8.44 -8.23 -17.93
C LEU A 255 7.58 -7.51 -18.98
N LYS A 256 7.75 -7.85 -20.26
CA LYS A 256 6.96 -7.27 -21.34
C LYS A 256 5.46 -7.47 -21.10
N GLN A 257 5.06 -8.71 -20.82
CA GLN A 257 3.65 -9.06 -20.60
C GLN A 257 3.06 -8.30 -19.40
N ASN A 258 3.79 -8.21 -18.28
CA ASN A 258 3.34 -7.49 -17.10
C ASN A 258 3.21 -5.98 -17.36
N LEU A 259 4.16 -5.37 -18.07
CA LEU A 259 4.05 -3.97 -18.47
C LEU A 259 2.85 -3.75 -19.39
N GLU A 260 2.65 -4.59 -20.40
CA GLU A 260 1.48 -4.50 -21.28
C GLU A 260 0.16 -4.61 -20.51
N ASN A 261 0.08 -5.56 -19.57
CA ASN A 261 -1.10 -5.74 -18.73
C ASN A 261 -1.36 -4.50 -17.86
N TYR A 262 -0.32 -3.93 -17.24
CA TYR A 262 -0.43 -2.72 -16.44
C TYR A 262 -0.88 -1.50 -17.27
N MET A 263 -0.34 -1.33 -18.48
CA MET A 263 -0.72 -0.23 -19.38
C MET A 263 -2.16 -0.34 -19.86
N LYS A 264 -2.64 -1.57 -20.13
CA LYS A 264 -4.02 -1.85 -20.58
C LYS A 264 -5.03 -1.84 -19.43
N ALA A 265 -4.59 -2.08 -18.19
CA ALA A 265 -5.49 -2.20 -17.05
C ALA A 265 -6.25 -0.90 -16.78
N ASP A 266 -7.58 -0.97 -16.79
CA ASP A 266 -8.48 0.13 -16.44
C ASP A 266 -9.02 -0.12 -15.03
N ILE A 267 -8.17 0.12 -14.03
CA ILE A 267 -8.49 -0.05 -12.60
C ILE A 267 -8.63 1.34 -11.99
N ASP A 268 -9.76 1.61 -11.32
CA ASP A 268 -10.05 2.90 -10.68
C ASP A 268 -8.91 3.29 -9.73
N GLY A 269 -8.50 4.56 -9.76
CA GLY A 269 -7.37 5.09 -8.98
C GLY A 269 -5.96 4.79 -9.52
N MET A 270 -5.77 3.75 -10.33
CA MET A 270 -4.44 3.45 -10.89
C MET A 270 -4.04 4.43 -12.00
N LYS A 271 -2.73 4.69 -12.14
CA LYS A 271 -2.17 5.62 -13.15
C LYS A 271 -2.75 7.04 -13.07
N ALA A 272 -3.29 7.41 -11.90
CA ALA A 272 -3.73 8.76 -11.61
C ALA A 272 -2.54 9.72 -11.47
N ILE A 273 -2.57 10.87 -12.15
CA ILE A 273 -1.53 11.90 -12.13
C ILE A 273 -2.15 13.16 -11.52
N ILE A 274 -1.68 13.53 -10.33
CA ILE A 274 -2.06 14.76 -9.64
C ILE A 274 -1.14 15.91 -10.09
N ASP A 275 0.17 15.67 -10.06
CA ASP A 275 1.19 16.60 -10.54
C ASP A 275 1.76 16.12 -11.89
N PRO A 276 1.48 16.83 -13.00
CA PRO A 276 2.00 16.48 -14.32
C PRO A 276 3.51 16.63 -14.46
N LEU A 277 4.15 17.42 -13.59
CA LEU A 277 5.60 17.55 -13.50
C LEU A 277 6.20 16.64 -12.42
N GLY A 278 5.36 15.87 -11.73
CA GLY A 278 5.76 15.00 -10.65
C GLY A 278 6.41 13.70 -11.13
N LYS A 279 7.19 13.08 -10.23
CA LYS A 279 7.92 11.81 -10.46
C LYS A 279 7.03 10.70 -11.02
N ARG A 280 5.76 10.68 -10.66
CA ARG A 280 4.80 9.67 -11.10
C ARG A 280 4.50 9.76 -12.61
N HIS A 281 4.41 10.95 -13.17
CA HIS A 281 4.21 11.09 -14.61
C HIS A 281 5.46 10.65 -15.38
N GLU A 282 6.65 11.08 -14.94
CA GLU A 282 7.94 10.67 -15.50
C GLU A 282 8.13 9.15 -15.44
N TYR A 283 7.75 8.54 -14.32
CA TYR A 283 7.77 7.10 -14.13
C TYR A 283 6.90 6.37 -15.17
N LEU A 284 5.66 6.80 -15.38
CA LEU A 284 4.77 6.18 -16.37
C LEU A 284 5.30 6.32 -17.80
N ILE A 285 5.88 7.48 -18.16
CA ILE A 285 6.57 7.67 -19.45
C ILE A 285 7.74 6.68 -19.59
N THR A 286 8.51 6.49 -18.52
CA THR A 286 9.66 5.61 -18.49
C THR A 286 9.24 4.15 -18.68
N LEU A 287 8.20 3.69 -17.97
CA LEU A 287 7.65 2.34 -18.16
C LEU A 287 7.13 2.13 -19.58
N GLU A 288 6.46 3.11 -20.17
CA GLU A 288 5.97 3.06 -21.55
C GLU A 288 7.11 2.99 -22.57
N LYS A 289 8.21 3.70 -22.34
CA LYS A 289 9.44 3.57 -23.13
C LYS A 289 10.03 2.17 -23.01
N ILE A 290 10.19 1.63 -21.80
CA ILE A 290 10.72 0.28 -21.57
C ILE A 290 9.85 -0.77 -22.27
N CYS A 291 8.52 -0.64 -22.20
CA CYS A 291 7.58 -1.53 -22.86
C CYS A 291 7.76 -1.52 -24.39
N ARG A 292 7.97 -0.33 -24.99
CA ARG A 292 8.29 -0.19 -26.43
C ARG A 292 9.65 -0.78 -26.79
N ASP A 293 10.67 -0.59 -25.96
CA ASP A 293 12.01 -1.17 -26.17
C ASP A 293 11.99 -2.72 -26.07
N LEU A 294 11.00 -3.29 -25.39
CA LEU A 294 10.69 -4.73 -25.38
C LEU A 294 9.84 -5.19 -26.58
N GLY A 295 9.57 -4.29 -27.54
CA GLY A 295 8.83 -4.56 -28.76
C GLY A 295 7.31 -4.60 -28.57
N SER A 296 6.77 -3.87 -27.60
CA SER A 296 5.32 -3.65 -27.48
C SER A 296 4.89 -2.38 -28.22
N SER A 297 3.64 -2.35 -28.68
CA SER A 297 3.00 -1.17 -29.27
C SER A 297 1.91 -0.57 -28.36
N VAL A 298 1.80 -1.04 -27.13
CA VAL A 298 0.77 -0.61 -26.18
C VAL A 298 1.14 0.75 -25.60
N SER A 299 0.15 1.66 -25.54
CA SER A 299 0.30 2.95 -24.89
C SER A 299 -0.36 2.99 -23.51
N CYS A 300 0.17 3.84 -22.64
CA CYS A 300 -0.33 4.02 -21.28
C CYS A 300 -1.53 4.98 -21.28
N ARG A 301 -2.72 4.52 -20.87
CA ARG A 301 -3.84 5.44 -20.55
C ARG A 301 -3.57 6.08 -19.20
N LYS A 302 -3.37 7.40 -19.19
CA LYS A 302 -3.10 8.21 -18.00
C LYS A 302 -4.36 8.97 -17.59
N THR A 303 -4.64 9.05 -16.30
CA THR A 303 -5.76 9.81 -15.76
C THR A 303 -5.24 11.03 -15.03
N PHE A 304 -5.40 12.22 -15.60
CA PHE A 304 -5.02 13.46 -14.92
C PHE A 304 -6.14 13.88 -13.97
N ILE A 305 -5.83 13.94 -12.67
CA ILE A 305 -6.75 14.45 -11.65
C ILE A 305 -6.54 15.96 -11.59
N GLU A 306 -7.58 16.73 -11.89
CA GLU A 306 -7.53 18.18 -11.74
C GLU A 306 -7.43 18.53 -10.25
N PRO A 307 -6.48 19.40 -9.84
CA PRO A 307 -6.39 19.86 -8.47
C PRO A 307 -7.70 20.58 -8.13
N ARG A 308 -8.49 20.00 -7.22
CA ARG A 308 -9.64 20.68 -6.63
C ARG A 308 -9.10 21.68 -5.63
N PHE A 309 -8.96 22.94 -6.04
CA PHE A 309 -8.73 24.02 -5.10
C PHE A 309 -9.96 24.15 -4.20
N PRO A 310 -9.81 24.22 -2.87
CA PRO A 310 -10.91 24.65 -2.01
C PRO A 310 -11.39 26.02 -2.52
N PRO A 311 -12.71 26.24 -2.69
CA PRO A 311 -13.21 27.51 -3.21
C PRO A 311 -12.82 28.74 -2.36
N ASP A 312 -12.32 28.54 -1.14
CA ASP A 312 -12.07 29.61 -0.17
C ASP A 312 -10.60 29.89 0.19
N GLU A 313 -9.59 29.17 -0.34
CA GLU A 313 -8.20 29.44 0.02
C GLU A 313 -7.25 29.57 -1.18
N GLY A 314 -6.85 30.81 -1.44
CA GLY A 314 -5.63 31.15 -2.17
C GLY A 314 -5.89 31.94 -3.46
N HIS A 315 -5.60 33.24 -3.42
CA HIS A 315 -5.43 34.06 -4.63
C HIS A 315 -4.26 33.51 -5.46
N MET A 316 -4.53 32.54 -6.34
CA MET A 316 -3.58 32.17 -7.38
C MET A 316 -3.50 33.33 -8.38
N HIS A 317 -2.31 33.87 -8.59
CA HIS A 317 -2.11 34.90 -9.61
C HIS A 317 -2.58 34.35 -10.97
N MET A 318 -3.43 35.09 -11.69
CA MET A 318 -4.09 34.62 -12.91
C MET A 318 -3.12 34.03 -13.94
N SER A 319 -1.89 34.54 -14.02
CA SER A 319 -0.88 33.98 -14.93
C SER A 319 -0.46 32.55 -14.57
N SER A 320 -0.40 32.22 -13.27
CA SER A 320 -0.04 30.88 -12.79
C SER A 320 -1.18 29.90 -13.04
N PHE A 321 -2.42 30.33 -12.81
CA PHE A 321 -3.61 29.53 -13.11
C PHE A 321 -3.73 29.23 -14.61
N VAL A 322 -3.59 30.26 -15.46
CA VAL A 322 -3.62 30.09 -16.91
C VAL A 322 -2.46 29.23 -17.40
N ALA A 323 -1.25 29.40 -16.87
CA ALA A 323 -0.11 28.55 -17.22
C ALA A 323 -0.35 27.08 -16.85
N LEU A 324 -0.93 26.81 -15.68
CA LEU A 324 -1.27 25.45 -15.25
C LEU A 324 -2.37 24.83 -16.12
N GLU A 325 -3.47 25.54 -16.35
CA GLU A 325 -4.58 25.09 -17.22
C GLU A 325 -4.11 24.82 -18.66
N VAL A 326 -3.25 25.69 -19.20
CA VAL A 326 -2.66 25.51 -20.53
C VAL A 326 -1.68 24.34 -20.55
N GLY A 327 -0.83 24.20 -19.53
CA GLY A 327 0.08 23.07 -19.39
C GLY A 327 -0.68 21.73 -19.33
N MET A 328 -1.74 21.67 -18.52
CA MET A 328 -2.65 20.53 -18.43
C MET A 328 -3.34 20.23 -19.76
N GLY A 329 -3.81 21.26 -20.47
CA GLY A 329 -4.40 21.12 -21.79
C GLY A 329 -3.43 20.56 -22.82
N LEU A 330 -2.19 21.05 -22.84
CA LEU A 330 -1.15 20.58 -23.77
C LEU A 330 -0.71 19.14 -23.46
N LEU A 331 -0.60 18.77 -22.17
CA LEU A 331 -0.24 17.42 -21.75
C LEU A 331 -1.36 16.39 -22.01
N LYS A 332 -2.64 16.80 -21.93
CA LYS A 332 -3.78 15.96 -22.34
C LYS A 332 -3.81 15.72 -23.86
N ILE A 333 -3.18 16.59 -24.66
CA ILE A 333 -3.16 16.52 -26.14
C ILE A 333 -1.85 15.91 -26.67
N SER A 334 -0.82 15.71 -25.84
CA SER A 334 0.46 15.14 -26.28
C SER A 334 0.30 13.65 -26.65
N GLY A 335 -0.07 13.41 -27.90
CA GLY A 335 -0.39 12.10 -28.48
C GLY A 335 -1.16 12.20 -29.80
N THR A 336 -1.80 13.35 -30.07
CA THR A 336 -2.48 13.64 -31.34
C THR A 336 -2.03 14.99 -31.87
N GLU A 337 -1.46 15.01 -33.08
CA GLU A 337 -1.19 16.24 -33.82
C GLU A 337 -2.52 16.92 -34.17
N ARG A 338 -3.13 17.69 -33.25
CA ARG A 338 -4.18 18.67 -33.59
C ARG A 338 -4.51 19.63 -32.45
N LEU A 339 -4.49 20.91 -32.85
CA LEU A 339 -5.06 22.12 -32.24
C LEU A 339 -4.66 22.44 -30.79
N LEU A 340 -4.07 23.62 -30.63
CA LEU A 340 -3.77 24.23 -29.33
C LEU A 340 -5.03 24.28 -28.46
N PRO A 341 -4.91 24.14 -27.12
CA PRO A 341 -6.04 24.24 -26.19
C PRO A 341 -6.88 25.50 -26.44
N ARG A 342 -8.20 25.44 -26.21
CA ARG A 342 -9.13 26.55 -26.44
C ARG A 342 -8.69 27.88 -25.78
N ALA A 343 -8.01 27.81 -24.65
CA ALA A 343 -7.40 28.97 -23.99
C ALA A 343 -6.40 29.72 -24.90
N TYR A 344 -5.63 29.02 -25.73
CA TYR A 344 -4.70 29.62 -26.70
C TYR A 344 -5.41 30.34 -27.85
N LEU A 345 -6.60 29.87 -28.25
CA LEU A 345 -7.42 30.54 -29.26
C LEU A 345 -7.98 31.88 -28.73
N LEU A 346 -8.30 31.94 -27.44
CA LEU A 346 -8.82 33.13 -26.78
C LEU A 346 -7.75 34.19 -26.50
N LEU A 347 -6.48 33.78 -26.41
CA LEU A 347 -5.33 34.67 -26.17
C LEU A 347 -4.72 35.24 -27.47
N LYS A 348 -5.17 34.78 -28.65
CA LYS A 348 -4.73 35.38 -29.92
C LYS A 348 -5.36 36.77 -30.08
N PRO A 349 -4.56 37.83 -30.27
CA PRO A 349 -5.08 39.16 -30.57
C PRO A 349 -5.94 39.09 -31.84
N GLY A 350 -7.23 39.46 -31.73
CA GLY A 350 -8.16 39.54 -32.87
C GLY A 350 -9.26 38.47 -32.94
N MET A 351 -9.40 37.57 -31.96
CA MET A 351 -10.47 36.54 -31.96
C MET A 351 -11.75 36.92 -31.22
N ILE A 352 -11.85 38.13 -30.65
CA ILE A 352 -13.11 38.67 -30.12
C ILE A 352 -13.74 39.60 -31.17
N ALA A 353 -14.32 39.00 -32.22
CA ALA A 353 -15.31 39.62 -33.09
C ALA A 353 -15.98 38.56 -34.00
N ALA A 354 -16.97 37.85 -33.45
CA ALA A 354 -18.21 37.37 -34.11
C ALA A 354 -18.96 36.45 -33.13
#